data_AF-A0A1Y1WNS7-F1
#
_entry.id   AF-A0A1Y1WNS7-F1
#
_cell.length_a   1.000
_cell.length_b   1.000
_cell.length_c   1.000
_cell.angle_alpha   90.00
_cell.angle_beta   90.00
_cell.angle_gamma   90.00
#
_symmetry.space_group_name_H-M   'P 1'
#
loop_
_entity.id
_entity.type
_entity.pdbx_description
1 polymer ?
#
loop_
_entity_poly.entity_id
_entity_poly.type
_entity_poly.pdbx_seq_one_letter_code
_entity_poly.pdbx_strand_id
1 'polypeptide(L)'
;MPVDPIALVANTVFRNYTASVAKLTGGQVNYVWRLADSSGKSVIVKYADEQLASYPEMPFSVDRMKFETRGLALFHSVPGDSGLEALTKLSADLRKTEGVRVPKLLHVDLSVPFVVLEDIGDHKGYEDWCATKPPLADIEYVCGKIGEWIAHLHGFGHKHLDKLEPLMTNTPAREMLQDVLYEDTSSRWIKYTEYADKSQISQLVKDFSTTVNRRISGEVRPKDRVLLFGDMWSGSVMFDTQARLINIIDFEFADIGLVYGDVAHFVAHLLPVYALGNADYNPNSSPCPPPVAAFLISYGRVLKEQYPHIHKALIDETIEQCTRFLGIEISRDVMMGNWCSCGSGQKPGTTPLTCKCLGVWLEFCRKYILGTDDSVFNLLK
;
A
#
# COMPACT_ATOMS: atom_id res chain seq x y z
N MET A 1 -22.97 27.68 -4.10
CA MET A 1 -21.74 26.88 -4.07
C MET A 1 -21.91 25.87 -2.96
N PRO A 2 -21.59 24.58 -3.15
CA PRO A 2 -21.57 23.63 -2.04
C PRO A 2 -20.67 24.22 -0.95
N VAL A 3 -21.16 24.21 0.30
CA VAL A 3 -20.38 24.63 1.46
C VAL A 3 -19.10 23.79 1.45
N ASP A 4 -17.93 24.44 1.47
CA ASP A 4 -16.67 23.71 1.64
C ASP A 4 -16.80 22.92 2.95
N PRO A 5 -16.91 21.58 2.90
CA PRO A 5 -17.16 20.76 4.09
C PRO A 5 -16.12 21.02 5.18
N ILE A 6 -14.92 21.44 4.78
CA ILE A 6 -13.81 21.77 5.65
C ILE A 6 -13.96 23.15 6.28
N ALA A 7 -14.52 24.14 5.58
CA ALA A 7 -14.87 25.41 6.22
C ALA A 7 -15.90 25.20 7.34
N LEU A 8 -16.78 24.19 7.22
CA LEU A 8 -17.73 23.83 8.25
C LEU A 8 -17.06 23.05 9.41
N VAL A 9 -16.25 22.03 9.12
CA VAL A 9 -15.52 21.25 10.14
C VAL A 9 -14.49 22.11 10.89
N ALA A 10 -13.71 22.93 10.18
CA ALA A 10 -12.75 23.86 10.79
C ALA A 10 -13.44 24.90 11.68
N ASN A 11 -14.60 25.44 11.28
CA ASN A 11 -15.38 26.36 12.11
C ASN A 11 -16.14 25.68 13.27
N THR A 12 -16.27 24.35 13.29
CA THR A 12 -17.02 23.63 14.32
C THR A 12 -16.09 22.97 15.33
N VAL A 13 -15.01 22.34 14.87
CA VAL A 13 -14.04 21.61 15.69
C VAL A 13 -12.86 22.51 16.12
N PHE A 14 -12.50 23.49 15.30
CA PHE A 14 -11.23 24.22 15.40
C PHE A 14 -11.40 25.75 15.43
N ARG A 15 -12.45 26.27 16.07
CA ARG A 15 -12.72 27.73 16.18
C ARG A 15 -11.53 28.59 16.64
N ASN A 16 -10.55 27.99 17.30
CA ASN A 16 -9.33 28.65 17.81
C ASN A 16 -8.03 28.23 17.07
N TYR A 17 -8.10 27.43 16.00
CA TYR A 17 -6.96 26.70 15.42
C TYR A 17 -6.58 27.10 13.99
N THR A 18 -7.26 28.07 13.36
CA THR A 18 -7.10 28.32 11.91
C THR A 18 -6.26 29.56 11.63
N ALA A 19 -4.95 29.47 11.87
CA ALA A 19 -4.02 30.44 11.27
C ALA A 19 -3.79 30.14 9.78
N SER A 20 -3.84 28.86 9.38
CA SER A 20 -3.76 28.46 7.97
C SER A 20 -4.49 27.15 7.68
N VAL A 21 -4.94 27.00 6.42
CA VAL A 21 -5.51 25.78 5.86
C VAL A 21 -4.87 25.55 4.50
N ALA A 22 -4.23 24.40 4.30
CA ALA A 22 -3.56 24.03 3.05
C ALA A 22 -4.08 22.68 2.56
N LYS A 23 -4.65 22.63 1.35
CA LYS A 23 -4.99 21.36 0.71
C LYS A 23 -3.71 20.64 0.31
N LEU A 24 -3.57 19.38 0.70
CA LEU A 24 -2.46 18.54 0.29
C LEU A 24 -2.77 17.88 -1.05
N THR A 25 -1.74 17.72 -1.87
CA THR A 25 -1.81 17.05 -3.19
C THR A 25 -1.26 15.63 -3.08
N GLY A 26 -1.61 14.77 -4.04
CA GLY A 26 -1.06 13.41 -4.16
C GLY A 26 -2.01 12.30 -3.69
N GLY A 27 -2.97 12.60 -2.81
CA GLY A 27 -4.04 11.66 -2.45
C GLY A 27 -5.00 11.42 -3.61
N GLN A 28 -5.25 10.16 -3.94
CA GLN A 28 -6.19 9.76 -5.00
C GLN A 28 -7.61 9.52 -4.47
N VAL A 29 -7.71 9.00 -3.25
CA VAL A 29 -8.96 8.46 -2.73
C VAL A 29 -9.75 9.47 -1.91
N ASN A 30 -9.04 10.30 -1.15
CA ASN A 30 -9.64 11.25 -0.22
C ASN A 30 -9.14 12.65 -0.46
N TYR A 31 -9.93 13.61 0.00
CA TYR A 31 -9.48 14.97 0.11
C TYR A 31 -8.72 15.14 1.44
N VAL A 32 -7.53 15.70 1.37
CA VAL A 32 -6.63 15.84 2.53
C VAL A 32 -6.18 17.29 2.66
N TRP A 33 -6.19 17.79 3.90
CA TRP A 33 -5.74 19.14 4.23
C TRP A 33 -4.85 19.12 5.47
N ARG A 34 -3.88 20.04 5.51
CA ARG A 34 -3.15 20.41 6.70
C ARG A 34 -3.74 21.69 7.27
N LEU A 35 -4.08 21.68 8.55
CA LEU A 35 -4.56 22.83 9.31
C LEU A 35 -3.49 23.19 10.32
N ALA A 36 -3.14 24.47 10.45
CA ALA A 36 -2.18 24.93 11.45
C ALA A 36 -2.69 26.12 12.27
N ASP A 37 -2.41 26.09 13.57
CA ASP A 37 -2.73 27.17 14.50
C ASP A 37 -1.69 28.30 14.48
N SER A 38 -1.96 29.36 15.23
CA SER A 38 -1.08 30.54 15.32
C SER A 38 0.25 30.25 16.02
N SER A 39 0.39 29.12 16.70
CA SER A 39 1.65 28.64 17.28
C SER A 39 2.48 27.79 16.31
N GLY A 40 1.94 27.48 15.12
CA GLY A 40 2.56 26.63 14.12
C GLY A 40 2.34 25.14 14.35
N LYS A 41 1.51 24.74 15.33
CA LYS A 41 1.11 23.33 15.49
C LYS A 41 0.07 22.99 14.46
N SER A 42 0.17 21.80 13.88
CA SER A 42 -0.69 21.37 12.80
C SER A 42 -1.30 19.98 12.99
N VAL A 43 -2.38 19.75 12.25
CA VAL A 43 -3.10 18.48 12.14
C VAL A 43 -3.45 18.20 10.68
N ILE A 44 -3.68 16.93 10.36
CA ILE A 44 -4.18 16.51 9.06
C ILE A 44 -5.67 16.22 9.17
N VAL A 45 -6.47 16.73 8.25
CA VAL A 45 -7.88 16.40 8.10
C VAL A 45 -8.05 15.64 6.80
N LYS A 46 -8.65 14.44 6.89
CA LYS A 46 -8.92 13.57 5.74
C LYS A 46 -10.42 13.33 5.65
N TYR A 47 -10.99 13.55 4.47
CA TYR A 47 -12.43 13.44 4.21
C TYR A 47 -12.70 12.55 3.00
N ALA A 48 -13.66 11.65 3.15
CA ALA A 48 -14.14 10.76 2.11
C ALA A 48 -15.46 11.28 1.53
N ASP A 49 -15.52 11.39 0.21
CA ASP A 49 -16.78 11.57 -0.54
C ASP A 49 -17.28 10.20 -1.05
N GLU A 50 -18.47 10.12 -1.64
CA GLU A 50 -19.03 8.87 -2.22
C GLU A 50 -18.27 8.37 -3.47
N GLN A 51 -17.20 9.07 -3.84
CA GLN A 51 -16.37 8.87 -5.03
C GLN A 51 -14.89 9.11 -4.69
N LEU A 52 -13.99 8.69 -5.59
CA LEU A 52 -12.55 8.99 -5.48
C LEU A 52 -12.27 10.49 -5.67
N ALA A 53 -11.36 11.05 -4.87
CA ALA A 53 -10.98 12.46 -4.95
C ALA A 53 -10.29 12.83 -6.28
N SER A 54 -9.51 11.93 -6.86
CA SER A 54 -8.84 12.14 -8.15
C SER A 54 -9.68 11.71 -9.36
N TYR A 55 -10.73 10.93 -9.15
CA TYR A 55 -11.54 10.36 -10.23
C TYR A 55 -13.04 10.32 -9.82
N PRO A 56 -13.72 11.48 -9.78
CA PRO A 56 -15.07 11.60 -9.22
C PRO A 56 -16.12 10.72 -9.91
N GLU A 57 -15.92 10.30 -11.15
CA GLU A 57 -16.82 9.36 -11.83
C GLU A 57 -16.81 7.95 -11.26
N MET A 58 -15.87 7.64 -10.36
CA MET A 58 -15.67 6.31 -9.80
C MET A 58 -16.17 6.27 -8.36
N PRO A 59 -17.28 5.55 -8.12
CA PRO A 59 -17.83 5.40 -6.78
C PRO A 59 -16.83 4.71 -5.86
N PHE A 60 -16.74 5.20 -4.63
CA PHE A 60 -16.09 4.47 -3.55
C PHE A 60 -16.79 4.81 -2.24
N SER A 61 -17.22 3.78 -1.52
CA SER A 61 -17.98 3.96 -0.29
C SER A 61 -17.23 4.80 0.74
N VAL A 62 -17.94 5.71 1.40
CA VAL A 62 -17.43 6.49 2.54
C VAL A 62 -17.08 5.62 3.75
N ASP A 63 -17.56 4.37 3.77
CA ASP A 63 -17.23 3.38 4.80
C ASP A 63 -15.73 3.08 4.88
N ARG A 64 -14.94 3.41 3.84
CA ARG A 64 -13.47 3.36 3.89
C ARG A 64 -12.87 4.14 5.07
N MET A 65 -13.50 5.23 5.51
CA MET A 65 -13.07 5.96 6.72
C MET A 65 -13.27 5.15 8.01
N LYS A 66 -14.25 4.24 8.06
CA LYS A 66 -14.42 3.31 9.17
C LYS A 66 -13.24 2.35 9.25
N PHE A 67 -12.77 1.84 8.11
CA PHE A 67 -11.63 0.93 8.04
C PHE A 67 -10.31 1.64 8.36
N GLU A 68 -10.10 2.86 7.86
CA GLU A 68 -8.96 3.67 8.27
C GLU A 68 -8.94 3.92 9.77
N THR A 69 -10.07 4.32 10.34
CA THR A 69 -10.23 4.52 11.79
C THR A 69 -9.87 3.24 12.57
N ARG A 70 -10.38 2.08 12.14
CA ARG A 70 -10.09 0.78 12.79
C ARG A 70 -8.64 0.36 12.63
N GLY A 71 -8.04 0.57 11.45
CA GLY A 71 -6.63 0.31 11.19
C GLY A 71 -5.73 1.15 12.11
N LEU A 72 -6.01 2.44 12.25
CA LEU A 72 -5.28 3.33 13.17
C LEU A 72 -5.50 2.95 14.65
N ALA A 73 -6.69 2.46 15.01
CA ALA A 73 -7.01 1.99 16.37
C ALA A 73 -6.16 0.80 16.82
N LEU A 74 -5.55 0.08 15.88
CA LEU A 74 -4.58 -0.97 16.18
C LEU A 74 -3.27 -0.38 16.72
N PHE A 75 -2.90 0.86 16.42
CA PHE A 75 -1.61 1.40 16.87
C PHE A 75 -1.77 2.36 18.05
N HIS A 76 -2.91 3.02 18.14
CA HIS A 76 -3.17 4.05 19.14
C HIS A 76 -4.54 3.88 19.77
N SER A 77 -4.70 4.39 20.99
CA SER A 77 -6.02 4.52 21.59
C SER A 77 -6.83 5.53 20.78
N VAL A 78 -8.06 5.17 20.43
CA VAL A 78 -8.99 6.08 19.77
C VAL A 78 -9.66 6.96 20.82
N PRO A 79 -9.73 8.29 20.62
CA PRO A 79 -10.44 9.18 21.53
C PRO A 79 -11.95 8.86 21.60
N GLY A 80 -12.52 8.93 22.81
CA GLY A 80 -13.97 8.77 23.04
C GLY A 80 -14.46 7.31 23.09
N ASP A 81 -15.77 7.14 23.27
CA ASP A 81 -16.45 5.83 23.33
C ASP A 81 -16.70 5.30 21.91
N SER A 82 -15.61 5.02 21.19
CA SER A 82 -15.66 4.51 19.81
C SER A 82 -16.02 3.02 19.73
N GLY A 83 -16.06 2.32 20.87
CA GLY A 83 -16.16 0.85 20.92
C GLY A 83 -14.93 0.11 20.36
N LEU A 84 -13.85 0.82 19.98
CA LEU A 84 -12.64 0.23 19.37
C LEU A 84 -11.55 -0.15 20.38
N GLU A 85 -11.83 -0.01 21.67
CA GLU A 85 -10.89 -0.30 22.76
C GLU A 85 -10.36 -1.74 22.74
N ALA A 86 -11.19 -2.68 22.25
CA ALA A 86 -10.80 -4.06 22.07
C ALA A 86 -9.64 -4.19 21.07
N LEU A 87 -9.65 -3.43 19.97
CA LEU A 87 -8.57 -3.43 18.96
C LEU A 87 -7.26 -2.90 19.56
N THR A 88 -7.33 -1.80 20.31
CA THR A 88 -6.16 -1.18 20.94
C THR A 88 -5.50 -2.12 21.98
N LYS A 89 -6.30 -2.92 22.69
CA LYS A 89 -5.80 -3.89 23.68
C LYS A 89 -5.17 -5.12 23.03
N LEU A 90 -5.66 -5.53 21.86
CA LEU A 90 -5.13 -6.69 21.14
C LEU A 90 -3.71 -6.42 20.62
N SER A 91 -3.38 -5.18 20.29
CA SER A 91 -2.29 -4.82 19.39
C SER A 91 -0.95 -4.43 20.05
N ALA A 92 -0.74 -4.74 21.33
CA ALA A 92 0.54 -4.44 22.00
C ALA A 92 1.75 -5.02 21.26
N ASP A 93 1.56 -6.13 20.53
CA ASP A 93 2.59 -6.76 19.70
C ASP A 93 2.94 -5.96 18.43
N LEU A 94 2.00 -5.20 17.86
CA LEU A 94 2.24 -4.41 16.64
C LEU A 94 3.11 -3.18 16.88
N ARG A 95 3.16 -2.67 18.11
CA ARG A 95 3.92 -1.47 18.49
C ARG A 95 5.40 -1.74 18.76
N LYS A 96 5.85 -2.98 18.51
CA LYS A 96 7.22 -3.44 18.82
C LYS A 96 8.23 -3.17 17.71
N THR A 97 7.78 -2.80 16.51
CA THR A 97 8.71 -2.55 15.40
C THR A 97 9.38 -1.19 15.58
N GLU A 98 10.58 -1.21 16.15
CA GLU A 98 11.40 -0.01 16.33
C GLU A 98 11.66 0.69 14.98
N GLY A 99 11.53 2.02 14.97
CA GLY A 99 11.77 2.85 13.79
C GLY A 99 10.57 2.95 12.84
N VAL A 100 9.45 2.27 13.11
CA VAL A 100 8.20 2.41 12.35
C VAL A 100 7.13 3.03 13.23
N ARG A 101 6.43 4.05 12.72
CA ARG A 101 5.29 4.69 13.39
C ARG A 101 4.11 4.88 12.45
N VAL A 102 2.94 4.98 13.06
CA VAL A 102 1.67 5.31 12.40
C VAL A 102 1.16 6.61 13.03
N PRO A 103 0.57 7.55 12.29
CA PRO A 103 -0.01 8.77 12.86
C PRO A 103 -1.08 8.46 13.91
N LYS A 104 -1.17 9.28 14.97
CA LYS A 104 -2.28 9.16 15.93
C LYS A 104 -3.59 9.63 15.31
N LEU A 105 -4.66 8.90 15.58
CA LEU A 105 -6.03 9.38 15.35
C LEU A 105 -6.41 10.34 16.48
N LEU A 106 -6.61 11.62 16.15
CA LEU A 106 -6.91 12.69 17.11
C LEU A 106 -8.41 12.93 17.26
N HIS A 107 -9.17 12.70 16.19
CA HIS A 107 -10.62 12.82 16.18
C HIS A 107 -11.21 12.02 15.02
N VAL A 108 -12.45 11.58 15.19
CA VAL A 108 -13.23 10.91 14.14
C VAL A 108 -14.69 11.32 14.28
N ASP A 109 -15.30 11.63 13.15
CA ASP A 109 -16.75 11.69 12.99
C ASP A 109 -17.08 10.77 11.81
N LEU A 110 -17.99 9.81 11.99
CA LEU A 110 -18.40 8.92 10.90
C LEU A 110 -19.79 9.29 10.37
N SER A 111 -20.47 10.24 10.99
CA SER A 111 -21.70 10.85 10.46
C SER A 111 -21.40 11.86 9.37
N VAL A 112 -20.24 12.52 9.48
CA VAL A 112 -19.55 13.24 8.41
C VAL A 112 -18.25 12.50 8.19
N PRO A 113 -18.05 11.74 7.10
CA PRO A 113 -16.97 10.75 6.97
C PRO A 113 -15.58 11.40 6.89
N PHE A 114 -15.06 11.84 8.03
CA PHE A 114 -13.75 12.46 8.15
C PHE A 114 -13.01 12.01 9.41
N VAL A 115 -11.70 12.06 9.33
CA VAL A 115 -10.78 11.81 10.45
C VAL A 115 -9.81 12.98 10.60
N VAL A 116 -9.39 13.23 11.83
CA VAL A 116 -8.28 14.14 12.14
C VAL A 116 -7.12 13.33 12.66
N LEU A 117 -5.97 13.49 12.02
CA LEU A 117 -4.74 12.76 12.31
C LEU A 117 -3.66 13.70 12.82
N GLU A 118 -2.72 13.14 13.57
CA GLU A 118 -1.43 13.77 13.86
C GLU A 118 -0.76 14.17 12.54
N ASP A 119 -0.33 15.43 12.46
CA ASP A 119 0.54 15.86 11.38
C ASP A 119 1.94 15.33 11.61
N ILE A 120 2.40 14.49 10.69
CA ILE A 120 3.72 13.90 10.74
C ILE A 120 4.78 14.81 10.10
N GLY A 121 4.41 15.98 9.55
CA GLY A 121 5.32 16.93 8.95
C GLY A 121 5.55 16.72 7.45
N ASP A 122 6.46 17.52 6.88
CA ASP A 122 6.82 17.47 5.46
C ASP A 122 7.92 16.46 5.19
N HIS A 123 7.54 15.18 5.22
CA HIS A 123 8.43 14.08 4.88
C HIS A 123 8.28 13.65 3.43
N LYS A 124 9.36 13.11 2.86
CA LYS A 124 9.32 12.56 1.51
C LYS A 124 8.68 11.18 1.54
N GLY A 125 7.84 10.89 0.54
CA GLY A 125 7.44 9.51 0.24
C GLY A 125 8.67 8.67 -0.13
N TYR A 126 8.54 7.35 -0.08
CA TYR A 126 9.64 6.43 -0.37
C TYR A 126 10.27 6.68 -1.75
N GLU A 127 9.44 6.92 -2.77
CA GLU A 127 9.89 7.20 -4.13
C GLU A 127 10.72 8.50 -4.22
N ASP A 128 10.18 9.60 -3.70
CA ASP A 128 10.87 10.90 -3.65
C ASP A 128 12.16 10.84 -2.83
N TRP A 129 12.19 10.01 -1.79
CA TRP A 129 13.38 9.79 -0.98
C TRP A 129 14.43 9.01 -1.78
N CYS A 130 14.06 7.90 -2.44
CA CYS A 130 14.97 7.14 -3.29
C CYS A 130 15.52 7.97 -4.46
N ALA A 131 14.73 8.91 -5.01
CA ALA A 131 15.20 9.84 -6.04
C ALA A 131 16.36 10.75 -5.57
N THR A 132 16.55 10.92 -4.25
CA THR A 132 17.73 11.62 -3.70
C THR A 132 19.00 10.77 -3.68
N LYS A 133 18.90 9.49 -4.10
CA LYS A 133 19.99 8.50 -4.13
C LYS A 133 20.65 8.30 -2.76
N PRO A 134 19.88 7.92 -1.72
CA PRO A 134 20.44 7.59 -0.42
C PRO A 134 21.40 6.39 -0.53
N PRO A 135 22.33 6.22 0.43
CA PRO A 135 23.19 5.05 0.47
C PRO A 135 22.40 3.74 0.44
N LEU A 136 22.90 2.73 -0.27
CA LEU A 136 22.22 1.43 -0.41
C LEU A 136 21.86 0.83 0.96
N ALA A 137 22.77 0.91 1.93
CA ALA A 137 22.56 0.42 3.28
C ALA A 137 21.36 1.07 4.00
N ASP A 138 21.08 2.36 3.71
CA ASP A 138 19.90 3.02 4.27
C ASP A 138 18.61 2.53 3.59
N ILE A 139 18.63 2.28 2.27
CA ILE A 139 17.49 1.70 1.55
C ILE A 139 17.20 0.29 2.07
N GLU A 140 18.23 -0.55 2.21
CA GLU A 140 18.12 -1.90 2.75
C GLU A 140 17.59 -1.87 4.20
N TYR A 141 18.09 -0.96 5.03
CA TYR A 141 17.57 -0.77 6.39
C TYR A 141 16.08 -0.43 6.41
N VAL A 142 15.65 0.55 5.61
CA VAL A 142 14.24 0.97 5.53
C VAL A 142 13.36 -0.17 5.05
N CYS A 143 13.74 -0.83 3.95
CA CYS A 143 12.99 -1.95 3.40
C CYS A 143 12.93 -3.14 4.38
N GLY A 144 14.03 -3.42 5.07
CA GLY A 144 14.08 -4.42 6.13
C GLY A 144 13.09 -4.10 7.27
N LYS A 145 13.03 -2.85 7.73
CA LYS A 145 12.10 -2.42 8.78
C LYS A 145 10.64 -2.50 8.37
N ILE A 146 10.33 -2.18 7.11
CA ILE A 146 8.98 -2.36 6.56
C ILE A 146 8.63 -3.85 6.50
N GLY A 147 9.57 -4.71 6.10
CA GLY A 147 9.39 -6.17 6.10
C GLY A 147 9.11 -6.72 7.49
N GLU A 148 9.85 -6.27 8.52
CA GLU A 148 9.58 -6.62 9.91
C GLU A 148 8.16 -6.20 10.32
N TRP A 149 7.77 -4.96 10.02
CA TRP A 149 6.47 -4.41 10.39
C TRP A 149 5.30 -5.16 9.75
N ILE A 150 5.37 -5.45 8.44
CA ILE A 150 4.32 -6.22 7.74
C ILE A 150 4.25 -7.65 8.29
N ALA A 151 5.38 -8.28 8.60
CA ALA A 151 5.38 -9.62 9.21
C ALA A 151 4.67 -9.63 10.57
N HIS A 152 4.90 -8.61 11.40
CA HIS A 152 4.16 -8.42 12.64
C HIS A 152 2.67 -8.20 12.41
N LEU A 153 2.29 -7.38 11.42
CA LEU A 153 0.89 -7.14 11.05
C LEU A 153 0.19 -8.44 10.63
N HIS A 154 0.81 -9.20 9.73
CA HIS A 154 0.26 -10.44 9.20
C HIS A 154 0.17 -11.52 10.28
N GLY A 155 1.22 -11.71 11.06
CA GLY A 155 1.24 -12.70 12.15
C GLY A 155 0.23 -12.36 13.25
N PHE A 156 0.08 -11.09 13.60
CA PHE A 156 -0.98 -10.61 14.50
C PHE A 156 -2.37 -10.88 13.91
N GLY A 157 -2.59 -10.51 12.65
CA GLY A 157 -3.84 -10.70 11.95
C GLY A 157 -4.28 -12.16 11.92
N HIS A 158 -3.35 -13.06 11.60
CA HIS A 158 -3.59 -14.50 11.62
C HIS A 158 -3.98 -15.00 13.01
N LYS A 159 -3.20 -14.63 14.05
CA LYS A 159 -3.42 -15.04 15.44
C LYS A 159 -4.77 -14.59 16.00
N HIS A 160 -5.30 -13.47 15.50
CA HIS A 160 -6.52 -12.85 16.00
C HIS A 160 -7.65 -12.80 14.98
N LEU A 161 -7.60 -13.66 13.96
CA LEU A 161 -8.50 -13.64 12.82
C LEU A 161 -9.98 -13.62 13.21
N ASP A 162 -10.41 -14.51 14.11
CA ASP A 162 -11.81 -14.61 14.55
C ASP A 162 -12.36 -13.30 15.17
N LYS A 163 -11.48 -12.48 15.75
CA LYS A 163 -11.85 -11.18 16.35
C LYS A 163 -11.79 -10.05 15.33
N LEU A 164 -10.85 -10.13 14.39
CA LEU A 164 -10.60 -9.08 13.41
C LEU A 164 -11.54 -9.18 12.21
N GLU A 165 -11.89 -10.38 11.76
CA GLU A 165 -12.72 -10.60 10.55
C GLU A 165 -14.05 -9.84 10.56
N PRO A 166 -14.85 -9.84 11.65
CA PRO A 166 -16.09 -9.06 11.69
C PRO A 166 -15.88 -7.54 11.64
N LEU A 167 -14.67 -7.06 11.96
CA LEU A 167 -14.33 -5.64 12.07
C LEU A 167 -13.57 -5.12 10.85
N MET A 168 -12.77 -5.99 10.21
CA MET A 168 -11.80 -5.61 9.19
C MET A 168 -12.12 -6.23 7.83
N THR A 169 -13.24 -6.92 7.63
CA THR A 169 -13.65 -7.32 6.28
C THR A 169 -14.15 -6.10 5.50
N ASN A 170 -13.32 -5.61 4.57
CA ASN A 170 -13.52 -4.37 3.84
C ASN A 170 -14.06 -4.61 2.44
N THR A 171 -15.32 -5.04 2.35
CA THR A 171 -15.99 -5.29 1.06
C THR A 171 -15.92 -4.10 0.10
N PRO A 172 -16.16 -2.84 0.53
CA PRO A 172 -16.09 -1.71 -0.39
C PRO A 172 -14.71 -1.54 -1.04
N ALA A 173 -13.62 -1.74 -0.29
CA ALA A 173 -12.27 -1.68 -0.84
C ALA A 173 -12.03 -2.81 -1.84
N ARG A 174 -12.52 -4.03 -1.56
CA ARG A 174 -12.41 -5.16 -2.50
C ARG A 174 -13.14 -4.90 -3.81
N GLU A 175 -14.36 -4.38 -3.74
CA GLU A 175 -15.17 -4.04 -4.91
C GLU A 175 -14.49 -2.95 -5.74
N MET A 176 -14.01 -1.88 -5.09
CA MET A 176 -13.28 -0.84 -5.80
C MET A 176 -12.00 -1.39 -6.44
N LEU A 177 -11.16 -2.12 -5.70
CA LEU A 177 -9.96 -2.74 -6.28
C LEU A 177 -10.31 -3.68 -7.44
N GLN A 178 -11.42 -4.43 -7.35
CA GLN A 178 -11.90 -5.27 -8.43
C GLN A 178 -12.26 -4.47 -9.68
N ASP A 179 -13.08 -3.44 -9.53
CA ASP A 179 -13.53 -2.60 -10.64
C ASP A 179 -12.36 -1.86 -11.30
N VAL A 180 -11.49 -1.26 -10.47
CA VAL A 180 -10.42 -0.37 -10.91
C VAL A 180 -9.17 -1.13 -11.37
N LEU A 181 -8.74 -2.11 -10.59
CA LEU A 181 -7.48 -2.81 -10.84
C LEU A 181 -7.65 -4.05 -11.71
N TYR A 182 -8.82 -4.70 -11.74
CA TYR A 182 -8.94 -6.05 -12.30
C TYR A 182 -9.94 -6.19 -13.45
N GLU A 183 -11.08 -5.48 -13.43
CA GLU A 183 -12.06 -5.55 -14.53
C GLU A 183 -11.77 -4.52 -15.61
N ASP A 184 -11.65 -3.24 -15.23
CA ASP A 184 -11.47 -2.16 -16.21
C ASP A 184 -10.06 -2.14 -16.83
N THR A 185 -9.07 -2.69 -16.12
CA THR A 185 -7.72 -2.90 -16.63
C THR A 185 -7.74 -3.71 -17.92
N SER A 186 -8.44 -4.84 -18.02
CA SER A 186 -8.47 -5.61 -19.28
C SER A 186 -8.94 -4.79 -20.51
N SER A 187 -9.92 -3.90 -20.31
CA SER A 187 -10.50 -3.05 -21.35
C SER A 187 -9.62 -1.83 -21.68
N ARG A 188 -8.97 -1.24 -20.66
CA ARG A 188 -8.01 -0.13 -20.79
C ARG A 188 -6.68 -0.62 -21.37
N TRP A 189 -6.19 -1.78 -20.96
CA TRP A 189 -4.91 -2.38 -21.37
C TRP A 189 -4.84 -2.58 -22.89
N ILE A 190 -5.92 -3.09 -23.50
CA ILE A 190 -6.00 -3.33 -24.95
C ILE A 190 -5.78 -2.05 -25.78
N LYS A 191 -6.13 -0.87 -25.23
CA LYS A 191 -6.02 0.42 -25.92
C LYS A 191 -4.60 0.99 -25.92
N TYR A 192 -3.75 0.61 -24.95
CA TYR A 192 -2.44 1.26 -24.74
C TYR A 192 -1.23 0.40 -25.11
N THR A 193 -1.39 -0.91 -25.32
CA THR A 193 -0.24 -1.78 -25.63
C THR A 193 -0.02 -1.93 -27.15
N GLU A 194 0.85 -1.14 -27.75
CA GLU A 194 1.43 -1.46 -29.08
C GLU A 194 2.58 -2.48 -28.98
N TYR A 195 3.04 -2.80 -27.76
CA TYR A 195 4.35 -3.41 -27.50
C TYR A 195 4.32 -4.87 -27.01
N ALA A 196 3.17 -5.52 -26.89
CA ALA A 196 3.08 -6.89 -26.40
C ALA A 196 1.96 -7.69 -27.08
N ASP A 197 2.07 -9.02 -27.00
CA ASP A 197 1.01 -9.95 -27.39
C ASP A 197 -0.21 -9.72 -26.49
N LYS A 198 -1.12 -8.84 -26.94
CA LYS A 198 -2.33 -8.44 -26.23
C LYS A 198 -3.10 -9.64 -25.71
N SER A 199 -3.09 -10.76 -26.45
CA SER A 199 -3.83 -11.97 -26.08
C SER A 199 -3.28 -12.62 -24.82
N GLN A 200 -1.95 -12.74 -24.67
CA GLN A 200 -1.32 -13.33 -23.50
C GLN A 200 -1.53 -12.48 -22.25
N ILE A 201 -1.37 -11.16 -22.40
CA ILE A 201 -1.56 -10.22 -21.30
C ILE A 201 -3.03 -10.21 -20.86
N SER A 202 -3.98 -10.11 -21.80
CA SER A 202 -5.41 -10.16 -21.47
C SER A 202 -5.80 -11.48 -20.80
N GLN A 203 -5.21 -12.60 -21.22
CA GLN A 203 -5.46 -13.90 -20.57
C GLN A 203 -4.89 -13.93 -19.14
N LEU A 204 -3.66 -13.44 -18.93
CA LEU A 204 -3.04 -13.35 -17.60
C LEU A 204 -3.89 -12.51 -16.64
N VAL A 205 -4.36 -11.32 -17.08
CA VAL A 205 -5.27 -10.49 -16.29
C VAL A 205 -6.54 -11.23 -15.99
N LYS A 206 -7.19 -11.84 -16.99
CA LYS A 206 -8.44 -12.56 -16.80
C LYS A 206 -8.30 -13.72 -15.82
N ASP A 207 -7.23 -14.50 -15.92
CA ASP A 207 -6.96 -15.63 -15.02
C ASP A 207 -6.72 -15.15 -13.59
N PHE A 208 -6.03 -14.03 -13.44
CA PHE A 208 -5.81 -13.41 -12.14
C PHE A 208 -7.09 -12.79 -11.57
N SER A 209 -7.84 -12.00 -12.33
CA SER A 209 -9.14 -11.44 -11.93
C SER A 209 -10.09 -12.55 -11.52
N THR A 210 -10.10 -13.69 -12.23
CA THR A 210 -10.87 -14.88 -11.84
C THR A 210 -10.40 -15.43 -10.50
N THR A 211 -9.09 -15.50 -10.28
CA THR A 211 -8.51 -15.97 -9.01
C THR A 211 -8.86 -15.03 -7.85
N VAL A 212 -8.78 -13.72 -8.06
CA VAL A 212 -9.19 -12.70 -7.07
C VAL A 212 -10.69 -12.78 -6.81
N ASN A 213 -11.53 -12.86 -7.84
CA ASN A 213 -12.99 -12.96 -7.70
C ASN A 213 -13.41 -14.16 -6.87
N ARG A 214 -12.80 -15.33 -7.09
CA ARG A 214 -13.07 -16.54 -6.28
C ARG A 214 -12.62 -16.39 -4.82
N ARG A 215 -11.67 -15.50 -4.54
CA ARG A 215 -11.23 -15.16 -3.18
C ARG A 215 -12.17 -14.16 -2.53
N ILE A 216 -12.57 -13.11 -3.26
CA ILE A 216 -13.56 -12.12 -2.81
C ILE A 216 -14.90 -12.80 -2.50
N SER A 217 -15.35 -13.71 -3.37
CA SER A 217 -16.62 -14.45 -3.20
C SER A 217 -16.60 -15.44 -2.03
N GLY A 218 -15.43 -15.67 -1.41
CA GLY A 218 -15.26 -16.62 -0.32
C GLY A 218 -15.35 -18.09 -0.74
N GLU A 219 -15.37 -18.38 -2.05
CA GLU A 219 -15.29 -19.75 -2.59
C GLU A 219 -14.00 -20.45 -2.19
N VAL A 220 -12.92 -19.67 -2.04
CA VAL A 220 -11.70 -20.12 -1.40
C VAL A 220 -11.57 -19.36 -0.09
N ARG A 221 -11.59 -20.08 1.03
CA ARG A 221 -11.17 -19.55 2.34
C ARG A 221 -9.81 -20.13 2.67
N PRO A 222 -8.70 -19.48 2.28
CA PRO A 222 -7.39 -19.95 2.68
C PRO A 222 -7.29 -19.97 4.20
N LYS A 223 -6.59 -20.96 4.73
CA LYS A 223 -6.21 -20.97 6.15
C LYS A 223 -5.23 -19.83 6.46
N ASP A 224 -4.69 -19.21 5.41
CA ASP A 224 -3.59 -18.26 5.42
C ASP A 224 -4.07 -16.80 5.34
N ARG A 225 -5.30 -16.56 5.82
CA ARG A 225 -5.83 -15.20 5.91
C ARG A 225 -5.17 -14.44 7.05
N VAL A 226 -4.89 -13.18 6.78
CA VAL A 226 -4.22 -12.25 7.69
C VAL A 226 -4.90 -10.89 7.62
N LEU A 227 -4.58 -10.04 8.58
CA LEU A 227 -4.88 -8.62 8.47
C LEU A 227 -3.87 -8.00 7.51
N LEU A 228 -4.38 -7.35 6.47
CA LEU A 228 -3.62 -6.57 5.51
C LEU A 228 -3.69 -5.09 5.86
N PHE A 229 -2.63 -4.38 5.48
CA PHE A 229 -2.63 -2.95 5.29
C PHE A 229 -3.49 -2.57 4.07
N GLY A 230 -3.43 -3.34 2.99
CA GLY A 230 -4.35 -3.31 1.84
C GLY A 230 -3.89 -2.46 0.66
N ASP A 231 -3.17 -1.37 0.91
CA ASP A 231 -2.66 -0.45 -0.13
C ASP A 231 -1.17 -0.14 0.08
N MET A 232 -0.34 -1.16 0.25
CA MET A 232 1.07 -0.97 0.64
C MET A 232 1.95 -0.55 -0.57
N TRP A 233 1.77 0.67 -1.05
CA TRP A 233 2.58 1.26 -2.11
C TRP A 233 3.59 2.29 -1.57
N SER A 234 4.48 2.79 -2.44
CA SER A 234 5.53 3.75 -2.06
C SER A 234 4.99 5.07 -1.50
N GLY A 235 3.78 5.48 -1.89
CA GLY A 235 3.11 6.68 -1.39
C GLY A 235 2.65 6.58 0.07
N SER A 236 2.34 5.37 0.55
CA SER A 236 1.90 5.12 1.93
C SER A 236 3.05 5.09 2.95
N VAL A 237 4.29 5.27 2.48
CA VAL A 237 5.51 5.20 3.30
C VAL A 237 6.25 6.53 3.21
N MET A 238 6.29 7.26 4.33
CA MET A 238 7.00 8.55 4.41
C MET A 238 8.19 8.46 5.36
N PHE A 239 9.33 9.04 4.96
CA PHE A 239 10.58 8.90 5.69
C PHE A 239 11.03 10.21 6.35
N ASP A 240 11.15 10.17 7.68
CA ASP A 240 11.87 11.18 8.44
C ASP A 240 13.37 10.83 8.44
N THR A 241 14.10 11.44 7.52
CA THR A 241 15.56 11.28 7.40
C THR A 241 16.32 11.70 8.66
N GLN A 242 15.83 12.68 9.41
CA GLN A 242 16.52 13.23 10.57
C GLN A 242 16.36 12.30 11.77
N ALA A 243 15.13 11.85 12.03
CA ALA A 243 14.83 10.94 13.13
C ALA A 243 15.08 9.46 12.77
N ARG A 244 15.37 9.14 11.50
CA ARG A 244 15.40 7.78 10.94
C ARG A 244 14.10 7.01 11.22
N LEU A 245 12.96 7.70 11.08
CA LEU A 245 11.64 7.13 11.32
C LEU A 245 10.89 6.89 10.02
N ILE A 246 10.23 5.74 9.94
CA ILE A 246 9.35 5.35 8.85
C ILE A 246 7.92 5.58 9.32
N ASN A 247 7.17 6.39 8.58
CA ASN A 247 5.77 6.68 8.84
C ASN A 247 4.92 5.90 7.85
N ILE A 248 3.95 5.14 8.35
CA ILE A 248 2.98 4.42 7.53
C ILE A 248 1.61 5.08 7.70
N ILE A 249 1.01 5.50 6.59
CA ILE A 249 -0.25 6.26 6.51
C ILE A 249 -1.27 5.53 5.63
N ASP A 250 -2.53 5.99 5.58
CA ASP A 250 -3.57 5.54 4.63
C ASP A 250 -4.12 4.10 4.81
N PHE A 251 -4.61 3.78 6.00
CA PHE A 251 -5.18 2.47 6.36
C PHE A 251 -6.59 2.18 5.79
N GLU A 252 -7.07 2.93 4.81
CA GLU A 252 -8.45 2.85 4.32
C GLU A 252 -8.78 1.59 3.52
N PHE A 253 -7.75 0.91 3.02
CA PHE A 253 -7.83 -0.40 2.36
C PHE A 253 -7.57 -1.57 3.31
N ALA A 254 -7.34 -1.32 4.61
CA ALA A 254 -7.08 -2.39 5.55
C ALA A 254 -8.21 -3.42 5.52
N ASP A 255 -7.83 -4.69 5.40
CA ASP A 255 -8.75 -5.79 5.11
C ASP A 255 -8.30 -7.11 5.74
N ILE A 256 -9.20 -8.10 5.86
CA ILE A 256 -8.82 -9.50 6.03
C ILE A 256 -8.62 -10.15 4.66
N GLY A 257 -7.38 -10.33 4.26
CA GLY A 257 -7.04 -10.89 2.96
C GLY A 257 -5.92 -11.91 3.05
N LEU A 258 -5.20 -12.06 1.95
CA LEU A 258 -4.12 -13.03 1.82
C LEU A 258 -2.78 -12.36 1.94
N VAL A 259 -1.88 -13.05 2.62
CA VAL A 259 -0.53 -12.60 3.00
C VAL A 259 0.26 -11.95 1.85
N TYR A 260 0.08 -12.44 0.62
CA TYR A 260 0.82 -11.92 -0.53
C TYR A 260 0.36 -10.51 -0.94
N GLY A 261 -0.82 -10.04 -0.53
CA GLY A 261 -1.38 -8.76 -1.00
C GLY A 261 -0.44 -7.60 -0.74
N ASP A 262 -0.10 -7.35 0.52
CA ASP A 262 0.81 -6.26 0.90
C ASP A 262 2.26 -6.52 0.43
N VAL A 263 2.72 -7.76 0.52
CA VAL A 263 4.10 -8.13 0.13
C VAL A 263 4.30 -7.90 -1.36
N ALA A 264 3.40 -8.41 -2.19
CA ALA A 264 3.49 -8.29 -3.63
C ALA A 264 3.32 -6.85 -4.08
N HIS A 265 2.34 -6.14 -3.50
CA HIS A 265 2.10 -4.73 -3.82
C HIS A 265 3.35 -3.90 -3.51
N PHE A 266 3.91 -4.03 -2.30
CA PHE A 266 5.10 -3.25 -1.94
C PHE A 266 6.32 -3.60 -2.79
N VAL A 267 6.57 -4.90 -3.04
CA VAL A 267 7.66 -5.33 -3.93
C VAL A 267 7.50 -4.79 -5.36
N ALA A 268 6.25 -4.67 -5.84
CA ALA A 268 5.93 -4.04 -7.13
C ALA A 268 6.36 -2.58 -7.21
N HIS A 269 6.35 -1.86 -6.09
CA HIS A 269 6.83 -0.49 -6.01
C HIS A 269 8.34 -0.40 -5.73
N LEU A 270 8.93 -1.36 -4.99
CA LEU A 270 10.37 -1.37 -4.73
C LEU A 270 11.21 -1.59 -5.99
N LEU A 271 10.80 -2.55 -6.83
CA LEU A 271 11.59 -2.98 -7.98
C LEU A 271 11.81 -1.84 -9.00
N PRO A 272 10.78 -1.13 -9.49
CA PRO A 272 10.96 -0.04 -10.43
C PRO A 272 11.69 1.15 -9.81
N VAL A 273 11.36 1.57 -8.58
CA VAL A 273 12.06 2.67 -7.88
C VAL A 273 13.56 2.42 -7.86
N TYR A 274 13.98 1.21 -7.49
CA TYR A 274 15.39 0.87 -7.42
C TYR A 274 16.03 0.71 -8.81
N ALA A 275 15.41 -0.03 -9.72
CA ALA A 275 15.94 -0.27 -11.06
C ALA A 275 16.05 1.01 -11.90
N LEU A 276 15.17 1.98 -11.67
CA LEU A 276 15.18 3.30 -12.30
C LEU A 276 16.23 4.23 -11.68
N GLY A 277 16.38 4.18 -10.36
CA GLY A 277 17.37 4.98 -9.63
C GLY A 277 18.82 4.51 -9.85
N ASN A 278 19.01 3.24 -10.22
CA ASN A 278 20.32 2.62 -10.32
C ASN A 278 20.62 2.11 -11.74
N ALA A 279 21.34 2.93 -12.53
CA ALA A 279 21.68 2.62 -13.91
C ALA A 279 22.53 1.35 -14.08
N ASP A 280 23.29 0.99 -13.05
CA ASP A 280 24.20 -0.16 -13.03
C ASP A 280 23.51 -1.46 -12.58
N TYR A 281 22.24 -1.39 -12.15
CA TYR A 281 21.49 -2.60 -11.82
C TYR A 281 21.25 -3.44 -13.06
N ASN A 282 21.87 -4.62 -13.08
CA ASN A 282 21.68 -5.62 -14.12
C ASN A 282 20.88 -6.81 -13.55
N PRO A 283 19.60 -6.97 -13.92
CA PRO A 283 18.74 -8.04 -13.42
C PRO A 283 19.26 -9.45 -13.78
N ASN A 284 20.13 -9.56 -14.80
CA ASN A 284 20.75 -10.84 -15.16
C ASN A 284 21.83 -11.28 -14.16
N SER A 285 22.44 -10.34 -13.44
CA SER A 285 23.53 -10.59 -12.50
C SER A 285 23.07 -10.69 -11.04
N SER A 286 21.98 -10.00 -10.71
CA SER A 286 21.37 -10.02 -9.39
C SER A 286 19.85 -10.05 -9.61
N PRO A 287 19.22 -11.24 -9.50
CA PRO A 287 17.82 -11.40 -9.89
C PRO A 287 16.85 -10.80 -8.87
N CYS A 288 17.31 -10.55 -7.64
CA CYS A 288 16.56 -9.89 -6.59
C CYS A 288 17.28 -8.59 -6.21
N PRO A 289 16.67 -7.40 -6.45
CA PRO A 289 17.26 -6.15 -6.02
C PRO A 289 17.54 -6.15 -4.50
N PRO A 290 18.65 -5.55 -4.03
CA PRO A 290 18.96 -5.53 -2.61
C PRO A 290 17.83 -5.00 -1.70
N PRO A 291 17.07 -3.95 -2.07
CA PRO A 291 15.92 -3.51 -1.27
C PRO A 291 14.82 -4.57 -1.14
N VAL A 292 14.53 -5.30 -2.22
CA VAL A 292 13.56 -6.40 -2.24
C VAL A 292 14.06 -7.55 -1.37
N ALA A 293 15.35 -7.90 -1.49
CA ALA A 293 15.97 -8.94 -0.67
C ALA A 293 15.92 -8.58 0.82
N ALA A 294 16.28 -7.35 1.19
CA ALA A 294 16.23 -6.88 2.57
C ALA A 294 14.82 -6.95 3.16
N PHE A 295 13.81 -6.51 2.40
CA PHE A 295 12.40 -6.61 2.78
C PHE A 295 11.97 -8.07 3.01
N LEU A 296 12.18 -8.95 2.02
CA LEU A 296 11.72 -10.34 2.08
C LEU A 296 12.46 -11.17 3.15
N ILE A 297 13.77 -10.95 3.33
CA ILE A 297 14.58 -11.63 4.37
C ILE A 297 14.07 -11.24 5.75
N SER A 298 13.88 -9.94 6.02
CA SER A 298 13.35 -9.48 7.30
C SER A 298 11.94 -9.98 7.56
N TYR A 299 11.08 -9.94 6.54
CA TYR A 299 9.71 -10.47 6.61
C TYR A 299 9.70 -11.96 7.00
N GLY A 300 10.41 -12.79 6.24
CA GLY A 300 10.50 -14.23 6.47
C GLY A 300 11.14 -14.59 7.82
N ARG A 301 12.18 -13.85 8.23
CA ARG A 301 12.83 -14.04 9.53
C ARG A 301 11.85 -13.79 10.69
N VAL A 302 11.13 -12.67 10.69
CA VAL A 302 10.17 -12.36 11.76
C VAL A 302 9.04 -13.40 11.81
N LEU A 303 8.50 -13.81 10.67
CA LEU A 303 7.51 -14.89 10.63
C LEU A 303 8.06 -16.19 11.21
N LYS A 304 9.26 -16.60 10.82
CA LYS A 304 9.89 -17.83 11.32
C LYS A 304 10.15 -17.79 12.82
N GLU A 305 10.67 -16.68 13.33
CA GLU A 305 11.06 -16.54 14.73
C GLU A 305 9.85 -16.38 15.66
N GLN A 306 8.86 -15.58 15.27
CA GLN A 306 7.75 -15.19 16.15
C GLN A 306 6.45 -15.93 15.86
N TYR A 307 6.30 -16.49 14.66
CA TYR A 307 5.10 -17.20 14.21
C TYR A 307 5.44 -18.56 13.57
N PRO A 308 6.24 -19.42 14.25
CA PRO A 308 6.78 -20.65 13.65
C PRO A 308 5.71 -21.66 13.21
N HIS A 309 4.51 -21.60 13.78
CA HIS A 309 3.39 -22.49 13.44
C HIS A 309 2.75 -22.17 12.07
N ILE A 310 2.95 -20.96 11.55
CA ILE A 310 2.32 -20.49 10.30
C ILE A 310 3.33 -20.02 9.25
N HIS A 311 4.58 -19.75 9.64
CA HIS A 311 5.57 -19.16 8.74
C HIS A 311 5.71 -19.89 7.40
N LYS A 312 5.78 -21.23 7.42
CA LYS A 312 5.96 -22.01 6.19
C LYS A 312 4.78 -21.86 5.23
N ALA A 313 3.55 -21.96 5.74
CA ALA A 313 2.35 -21.80 4.94
C ALA A 313 2.25 -20.38 4.36
N LEU A 314 2.52 -19.37 5.20
CA LEU A 314 2.53 -17.97 4.77
C LEU A 314 3.62 -17.69 3.72
N ILE A 315 4.84 -18.20 3.91
CA ILE A 315 5.95 -17.99 2.96
C ILE A 315 5.70 -18.71 1.64
N ASP A 316 5.26 -19.98 1.67
CA ASP A 316 4.98 -20.76 0.46
C ASP A 316 3.90 -20.07 -0.39
N GLU A 317 2.80 -19.63 0.23
CA GLU A 317 1.72 -18.88 -0.46
C GLU A 317 2.21 -17.51 -0.95
N THR A 318 3.00 -16.80 -0.13
CA THR A 318 3.59 -15.50 -0.52
C THR A 318 4.41 -15.66 -1.79
N ILE A 319 5.30 -16.65 -1.84
CA ILE A 319 6.18 -16.92 -2.98
C ILE A 319 5.38 -17.20 -4.25
N GLU A 320 4.41 -18.12 -4.19
CA GLU A 320 3.65 -18.51 -5.38
C GLU A 320 2.82 -17.33 -5.92
N GLN A 321 2.14 -16.61 -5.02
CA GLN A 321 1.16 -15.61 -5.41
C GLN A 321 1.77 -14.24 -5.68
N CYS A 322 2.82 -13.85 -4.95
CA CYS A 322 3.54 -12.59 -5.22
C CYS A 322 4.01 -12.55 -6.67
N THR A 323 4.49 -13.67 -7.20
CA THR A 323 4.94 -13.78 -8.59
C THR A 323 3.85 -13.36 -9.58
N ARG A 324 2.60 -13.80 -9.38
CA ARG A 324 1.47 -13.46 -10.27
C ARG A 324 1.00 -12.02 -10.05
N PHE A 325 0.90 -11.60 -8.79
CA PHE A 325 0.41 -10.27 -8.40
C PHE A 325 1.37 -9.16 -8.83
N LEU A 326 2.67 -9.35 -8.60
CA LEU A 326 3.75 -8.44 -8.97
C LEU A 326 3.73 -8.09 -10.47
N GLY A 327 3.49 -9.09 -11.31
CA GLY A 327 3.38 -8.89 -12.76
C GLY A 327 2.28 -7.89 -13.13
N ILE A 328 1.14 -7.95 -12.44
CA ILE A 328 -0.04 -7.14 -12.73
C ILE A 328 0.13 -5.73 -12.21
N GLU A 329 0.62 -5.57 -10.98
CA GLU A 329 0.87 -4.26 -10.38
C GLU A 329 1.88 -3.44 -11.17
N ILE A 330 3.02 -4.04 -11.54
CA ILE A 330 4.01 -3.34 -12.35
C ILE A 330 3.43 -2.98 -13.72
N SER A 331 2.69 -3.90 -14.36
CA SER A 331 2.03 -3.62 -15.65
C SER A 331 1.11 -2.41 -15.53
N ARG A 332 0.23 -2.42 -14.53
CA ARG A 332 -0.72 -1.35 -14.24
C ARG A 332 0.00 -0.02 -14.13
N ASP A 333 0.98 0.08 -13.25
CA ASP A 333 1.65 1.36 -12.98
C ASP A 333 2.45 1.89 -14.17
N VAL A 334 3.11 1.00 -14.92
CA VAL A 334 3.80 1.38 -16.16
C VAL A 334 2.80 1.99 -17.15
N MET A 335 1.58 1.44 -17.23
CA MET A 335 0.52 1.96 -18.10
C MET A 335 -0.14 3.24 -17.58
N MET A 336 -0.30 3.39 -16.27
CA MET A 336 -0.77 4.63 -15.66
C MET A 336 0.25 5.78 -15.82
N GLY A 337 1.46 5.47 -16.29
CA GLY A 337 2.54 6.42 -16.47
C GLY A 337 3.20 6.80 -15.15
N ASN A 338 2.92 6.07 -14.06
CA ASN A 338 3.47 6.33 -12.74
C ASN A 338 5.01 6.19 -12.74
N TRP A 339 5.56 5.36 -13.63
CA TRP A 339 7.01 5.15 -13.78
C TRP A 339 7.64 5.93 -14.94
N CYS A 340 6.91 6.88 -15.53
CA CYS A 340 7.43 7.77 -16.56
C CYS A 340 7.89 9.07 -15.91
N SER A 341 9.03 9.64 -16.32
CA SER A 341 9.45 11.00 -15.93
C SER A 341 8.46 12.11 -16.38
N CYS A 342 7.39 11.72 -17.04
CA CYS A 342 6.30 12.56 -17.49
C CYS A 342 5.26 12.57 -16.34
N GLY A 343 5.39 13.51 -15.40
CA GLY A 343 4.43 13.67 -14.31
C GLY A 343 2.97 13.70 -14.80
N SER A 344 2.05 13.34 -13.89
CA SER A 344 0.59 13.27 -14.06
C SER A 344 0.03 13.97 -15.31
N GLY A 345 -0.30 13.20 -16.34
CA GLY A 345 -1.13 13.68 -17.46
C GLY A 345 -0.48 13.74 -18.85
N GLN A 346 0.79 13.39 -19.03
CA GLN A 346 1.33 13.14 -20.36
C GLN A 346 1.14 11.69 -20.76
N LYS A 347 0.65 11.45 -21.99
CA LYS A 347 0.54 10.10 -22.57
C LYS A 347 1.89 9.38 -22.43
N PRO A 348 1.93 8.06 -22.16
CA PRO A 348 3.16 7.27 -22.16
C PRO A 348 3.75 7.23 -23.58
N GLY A 349 4.41 8.33 -23.95
CA GLY A 349 5.06 8.54 -25.21
C GLY A 349 6.51 8.15 -25.05
N THR A 350 6.89 7.01 -25.64
CA THR A 350 8.21 6.72 -26.24
C THR A 350 9.48 7.08 -25.46
N THR A 351 9.42 7.33 -24.15
CA THR A 351 10.62 7.62 -23.37
C THR A 351 11.40 6.32 -23.14
N PRO A 352 12.74 6.34 -23.30
CA PRO A 352 13.59 5.15 -23.13
C PRO A 352 13.42 4.43 -21.78
N LEU A 353 12.96 5.17 -20.75
CA LEU A 353 12.76 4.67 -19.41
C LEU A 353 11.59 3.66 -19.32
N THR A 354 10.45 3.98 -19.95
CA THR A 354 9.29 3.09 -20.02
C THR A 354 9.61 1.81 -20.78
N CYS A 355 10.38 1.91 -21.88
CA CYS A 355 10.84 0.75 -22.64
C CYS A 355 11.84 -0.11 -21.84
N LYS A 356 12.73 0.51 -21.04
CA LYS A 356 13.67 -0.21 -20.18
C LYS A 356 12.94 -0.93 -19.03
N CYS A 357 11.97 -0.27 -18.38
CA CYS A 357 11.10 -0.90 -17.37
C CYS A 357 10.34 -2.08 -17.95
N LEU A 358 9.68 -1.88 -19.09
CA LEU A 358 8.90 -2.92 -19.74
C LEU A 358 9.80 -4.08 -20.19
N GLY A 359 11.01 -3.81 -20.69
CA GLY A 359 11.97 -4.85 -21.08
C GLY A 359 12.52 -5.65 -19.90
N VAL A 360 12.95 -4.98 -18.83
CA VAL A 360 13.38 -5.63 -17.56
C VAL A 360 12.24 -6.45 -16.97
N TRP A 361 11.02 -5.91 -17.00
CA TRP A 361 9.82 -6.59 -16.52
C TRP A 361 9.45 -7.79 -17.39
N LEU A 362 9.41 -7.66 -18.72
CA LEU A 362 9.09 -8.77 -19.62
C LEU A 362 10.09 -9.93 -19.45
N GLU A 363 11.36 -9.63 -19.24
CA GLU A 363 12.38 -10.64 -18.99
C GLU A 363 12.23 -11.28 -17.60
N PHE A 364 11.91 -10.47 -16.58
CA PHE A 364 11.56 -10.98 -15.26
C PHE A 364 10.32 -11.89 -15.31
N CYS A 365 9.25 -11.47 -16.00
CA CYS A 365 8.04 -12.25 -16.23
C CYS A 365 8.35 -13.56 -16.96
N ARG A 366 9.14 -13.50 -18.03
CA ARG A 366 9.52 -14.70 -18.79
C ARG A 366 10.31 -15.69 -17.93
N LYS A 367 11.26 -15.21 -17.13
CA LYS A 367 12.20 -16.05 -16.37
C LYS A 367 11.67 -16.52 -15.02
N TYR A 368 10.74 -15.78 -14.41
CA TYR A 368 10.31 -16.06 -13.03
C TYR A 368 8.80 -16.27 -12.91
N ILE A 369 7.98 -15.70 -13.79
CA ILE A 369 6.52 -15.89 -13.78
C ILE A 369 6.09 -16.99 -14.75
N LEU A 370 6.72 -17.07 -15.93
CA LEU A 370 6.32 -17.95 -17.04
C LEU A 370 7.25 -19.17 -17.24
N GLY A 371 8.38 -19.31 -16.52
CA GLY A 371 9.28 -20.47 -16.70
C GLY A 371 10.40 -20.73 -15.66
N THR A 372 10.37 -21.93 -15.06
CA THR A 372 11.49 -22.83 -14.64
C THR A 372 12.64 -22.43 -13.67
N ASP A 373 12.86 -21.19 -13.24
CA ASP A 373 14.02 -20.86 -12.37
C ASP A 373 13.63 -20.51 -10.91
N ASP A 374 13.80 -21.48 -9.99
CA ASP A 374 13.51 -21.38 -8.56
C ASP A 374 14.55 -20.57 -7.74
N SER A 375 15.60 -20.03 -8.37
CA SER A 375 16.78 -19.49 -7.66
C SER A 375 16.50 -18.32 -6.71
N VAL A 376 15.55 -17.44 -7.02
CA VAL A 376 15.12 -16.35 -6.11
C VAL A 376 14.43 -16.92 -4.86
N PHE A 377 13.77 -18.07 -4.98
CA PHE A 377 13.01 -18.70 -3.91
C PHE A 377 13.86 -19.58 -3.00
N ASN A 378 14.99 -20.09 -3.48
CA ASN A 378 15.98 -20.79 -2.65
C ASN A 378 16.68 -19.85 -1.64
N LEU A 379 16.53 -18.53 -1.78
CA LEU A 379 16.97 -17.54 -0.79
C LEU A 379 15.96 -17.36 0.36
N LEU A 380 14.69 -17.74 0.15
CA LEU A 380 13.60 -17.62 1.13
C LEU A 380 13.24 -18.94 1.83
N LYS A 381 13.54 -20.07 1.18
CA LYS A 381 13.50 -21.42 1.77
C LYS A 381 14.70 -21.62 2.70
#